data_AF-A0A8J4TY73-F1
#
_entry.id   AF-A0A8J4TY73-F1
#
_cell.length_a   1.000
_cell.length_b   1.000
_cell.length_c   1.000
_cell.angle_alpha   90.00
_cell.angle_beta   90.00
_cell.angle_gamma   90.00
#
_symmetry.space_group_name_H-M   'P 1'
#
loop_
_entity.id
_entity.type
_entity.pdbx_description
1 polymer ?
#
loop_
_entity_poly.entity_id
_entity_poly.type
_entity_poly.pdbx_seq_one_letter_code
_entity_poly.pdbx_strand_id
1 'polypeptide(L)' 'MFTTFPKTKTYFGHLDLRHGSEHLRSLGKKIVLAIAEGTTHISTALFTSSLGYLSRFHAYQLRIHPTNFK' A
#
# COMPACT_ATOMS: atom_id res chain seq x y z
N MET A 1 9.66 2.61 7.04
CA MET A 1 8.88 3.75 6.50
C MET A 1 8.58 4.80 7.57
N PHE A 2 7.71 4.55 8.56
CA PHE A 2 7.28 5.60 9.50
C PHE A 2 8.37 6.20 10.39
N THR A 3 9.43 5.44 10.70
CA THR A 3 10.57 5.92 11.48
C THR A 3 11.55 6.72 10.62
N THR A 4 11.88 6.21 9.43
CA THR A 4 12.88 6.79 8.52
C THR A 4 12.34 7.93 7.66
N PHE A 5 11.04 7.93 7.35
CA PHE A 5 10.36 8.93 6.54
C PHE A 5 9.10 9.45 7.25
N PRO A 6 9.24 10.28 8.31
CA PRO A 6 8.10 10.65 9.17
C PRO A 6 6.95 11.36 8.46
N LYS A 7 7.23 12.09 7.36
CA LYS A 7 6.20 12.76 6.53
C LYS A 7 5.14 11.79 5.99
N THR A 8 5.49 10.52 5.80
CA THR A 8 4.56 9.48 5.33
C THR A 8 3.40 9.22 6.32
N LYS A 9 3.55 9.57 7.60
CA LYS A 9 2.49 9.41 8.62
C LYS A 9 1.25 10.27 8.34
N THR A 10 1.38 11.32 7.54
CA THR A 10 0.26 12.22 7.18
C THR A 10 -0.92 11.50 6.52
N TYR A 11 -0.67 10.40 5.81
CA TYR A 11 -1.73 9.58 5.20
C TYR A 11 -2.46 8.64 6.19
N PHE A 12 -1.97 8.52 7.43
CA PHE A 12 -2.41 7.51 8.39
C PHE A 12 -2.85 8.12 9.73
N GLY A 13 -3.28 9.39 9.75
CA GLY A 13 -3.71 10.06 10.99
C GLY A 13 -4.90 9.42 11.70
N HIS A 14 -5.63 8.53 11.02
CA HIS A 14 -6.75 7.75 11.55
C HIS A 14 -6.35 6.37 12.10
N LEU A 15 -5.06 6.00 12.05
CA LEU A 15 -4.56 4.70 12.51
C LEU A 15 -3.71 4.82 13.78
N ASP A 16 -3.68 3.70 14.52
CA ASP A 16 -2.70 3.51 15.60
C ASP A 16 -1.38 3.04 14.98
N LEU A 17 -0.35 3.87 15.07
CA LEU A 17 0.97 3.62 14.48
C LEU A 17 2.00 3.12 15.50
N ARG A 18 1.59 2.78 16.73
CA ARG A 18 2.49 2.21 17.73
C ARG A 18 2.96 0.82 17.30
N HIS A 19 4.14 0.43 17.80
CA HIS A 19 4.67 -0.91 17.56
C HIS A 19 3.66 -1.99 17.99
N GLY A 20 3.42 -2.98 17.13
CA GLY A 20 2.50 -4.07 17.41
C GLY A 20 1.01 -3.77 17.22
N SER A 21 0.62 -2.58 16.74
CA SER A 21 -0.81 -2.27 16.57
C SER A 21 -1.50 -3.19 15.56
N GLU A 22 -2.75 -3.55 15.85
CA GLU A 22 -3.58 -4.34 14.93
C GLU A 22 -3.84 -3.60 13.61
N HIS A 23 -3.92 -2.26 13.64
CA HIS A 23 -4.01 -1.43 12.44
C HIS A 23 -2.81 -1.65 11.51
N LEU A 24 -1.58 -1.66 12.04
CA LEU A 24 -0.38 -1.90 11.26
C LEU A 24 -0.31 -3.35 10.75
N ARG A 25 -0.68 -4.32 11.58
CA ARG A 25 -0.70 -5.75 11.17
C ARG A 25 -1.70 -5.99 10.03
N SER A 26 -2.90 -5.44 10.15
CA SER A 26 -3.95 -5.55 9.13
C SER A 26 -3.55 -4.86 7.81
N LEU A 27 -2.99 -3.65 7.90
CA LEU A 27 -2.47 -2.94 6.72
C LEU A 27 -1.33 -3.70 6.05
N GLY A 28 -0.35 -4.19 6.83
CA GLY A 28 0.77 -4.98 6.34
C GLY A 28 0.32 -6.25 5.62
N LYS A 29 -0.67 -6.97 6.19
CA LYS A 29 -1.26 -8.15 5.55
C LYS A 29 -1.85 -7.82 4.17
N LYS A 30 -2.60 -6.73 4.05
CA LYS A 30 -3.18 -6.29 2.76
C LYS A 30 -2.10 -5.99 1.72
N ILE A 31 -1.02 -5.31 2.13
CA ILE A 31 0.10 -4.99 1.25
C ILE A 31 0.78 -6.26 0.74
N VAL A 32 1.10 -7.21 1.64
CA VAL A 32 1.77 -8.46 1.27
C VAL A 32 0.90 -9.31 0.35
N LEU A 33 -0.42 -9.40 0.60
CA LEU A 33 -1.35 -10.12 -0.28
C LEU A 33 -1.43 -9.50 -1.68
N ALA A 34 -1.47 -8.17 -1.78
CA ALA A 34 -1.46 -7.47 -3.07
C ALA A 34 -0.15 -7.71 -3.85
N ILE A 35 0.99 -7.76 -3.16
CA ILE A 35 2.28 -8.10 -3.78
C ILE A 35 2.28 -9.56 -4.27
N ALA A 36 1.72 -10.48 -3.48
CA ALA A 36 1.60 -11.89 -3.87
C ALA A 36 0.74 -12.04 -5.14
N GLU A 37 -0.42 -11.37 -5.19
CA GLU A 37 -1.29 -11.31 -6.37
C GLU A 37 -0.60 -10.67 -7.58
N GLY A 38 0.20 -9.62 -7.37
CA GLY A 38 1.02 -9.05 -8.45
C GLY A 38 2.02 -10.07 -9.00
N THR A 39 2.68 -10.81 -8.09
CA THR A 39 3.69 -11.82 -8.44
C THR A 39 3.10 -12.97 -9.25
N THR A 40 1.86 -13.41 -8.95
CA THR A 40 1.22 -14.49 -9.74
C THR A 40 1.00 -14.12 -11.21
N HIS A 41 0.94 -12.83 -11.53
CA HIS A 41 0.71 -12.33 -12.89
C HIS A 41 1.93 -11.64 -13.53
N ILE A 42 3.09 -11.60 -12.85
CA ILE A 42 4.23 -10.73 -13.18
C ILE A 42 4.75 -10.88 -14.62
N SER A 43 4.72 -12.09 -15.18
CA SER A 43 5.20 -12.39 -16.52
C SER A 43 4.08 -12.45 -17.57
N THR A 44 2.88 -11.99 -17.23
CA THR A 44 1.70 -12.08 -18.09
C THR A 44 1.18 -10.69 -18.45
N ALA A 45 0.44 -10.60 -19.55
CA ALA A 45 -0.29 -9.38 -19.91
C ALA A 45 -1.32 -8.95 -18.84
N LEU A 46 -1.66 -9.83 -17.89
CA LEU A 46 -2.64 -9.57 -16.84
C LEU A 46 -2.09 -8.75 -15.66
N PHE A 47 -0.76 -8.57 -15.54
CA PHE A 47 -0.14 -7.89 -14.39
C PHE A 47 -0.75 -6.52 -14.08
N THR A 48 -0.96 -5.70 -15.11
CA THR A 48 -1.52 -4.35 -14.94
C THR A 48 -3.01 -4.40 -14.61
N SER A 49 -3.74 -5.37 -15.17
CA SER A 49 -5.17 -5.55 -14.91
C SER A 49 -5.47 -6.10 -13.51
N SER A 50 -4.66 -7.03 -12.99
CA SER A 50 -4.86 -7.60 -11.64
C SER A 50 -4.70 -6.54 -10.55
N LEU A 51 -3.71 -5.67 -10.69
CA LEU A 51 -3.48 -4.56 -9.75
C LEU A 51 -4.23 -3.27 -10.12
N GLY A 52 -5.03 -3.27 -11.20
CA GLY A 52 -5.68 -2.08 -11.75
C GLY A 52 -6.70 -1.44 -10.79
N TYR A 53 -7.34 -2.23 -9.92
CA TYR A 53 -8.17 -1.69 -8.84
C TYR A 53 -7.36 -0.90 -7.82
N LEU A 54 -6.19 -1.41 -7.39
CA LEU A 54 -5.32 -0.73 -6.44
C LEU A 54 -4.75 0.57 -7.04
N SER A 55 -4.38 0.57 -8.32
CA SER A 55 -3.97 1.77 -9.05
C SER A 55 -5.04 2.88 -8.96
N ARG A 56 -6.30 2.54 -9.29
CA ARG A 56 -7.43 3.48 -9.19
C ARG A 56 -7.68 3.94 -7.75
N PHE A 57 -7.61 3.02 -6.79
CA PHE A 57 -7.79 3.34 -5.38
C PHE A 57 -6.72 4.34 -4.87
N HIS A 58 -5.46 4.13 -5.23
CA HIS A 58 -4.37 5.04 -4.89
C HIS A 58 -4.49 6.40 -5.60
N ALA A 59 -4.94 6.42 -6.87
CA ALA A 59 -5.06 7.65 -7.65
C ALA A 59 -6.23 8.54 -7.20
N TYR A 60 -7.40 7.94 -6.94
CA TYR A 60 -8.65 8.70 -6.78
C TYR A 60 -9.17 8.77 -5.36
N GLN A 61 -8.93 7.73 -4.54
CA GLN A 61 -9.45 7.67 -3.17
C GLN A 61 -8.36 8.09 -2.17
N LEU A 62 -7.24 7.37 -2.15
CA LEU A 62 -6.17 7.66 -1.19
C LEU A 62 -5.33 8.88 -1.60
N ARG A 63 -5.19 9.12 -2.91
CA ARG A 63 -4.46 10.25 -3.50
C ARG A 63 -3.03 10.38 -2.96
N ILE A 64 -2.34 9.23 -2.83
CA ILE A 64 -0.97 9.18 -2.29
C ILE A 64 -0.02 9.79 -3.31
N HIS A 65 0.78 10.78 -2.88
CA HIS A 65 1.75 11.39 -3.77
C HIS A 65 2.80 10.36 -4.25
N PRO A 66 3.09 10.25 -5.56
CA PRO A 66 3.91 9.17 -6.14
C PRO A 66 5.31 9.02 -5.52
N THR A 67 5.89 10.09 -4.98
CA THR A 67 7.21 10.05 -4.32
C THR A 67 7.26 9.16 -3.08
N ASN A 68 6.11 8.75 -2.53
CA ASN A 68 6.03 7.87 -1.36
C ASN A 68 6.08 6.36 -1.71
N PHE A 69 6.19 6.00 -3.00
CA PHE A 69 6.34 4.60 -3.47
C PHE A 69 7.78 4.25 -3.87
N LYS A 70 8.75 5.12 -3.59
CA LYS A 70 10.17 4.91 -3.93
C LYS A 70 10.85 3.93 -2.98
#